data_AF-C4Z377-F1
#
_entry.id   AF-C4Z377-F1
#
_cell.length_a   1.000
_cell.length_b   1.000
_cell.length_c   1.000
_cell.angle_alpha   90.00
_cell.angle_beta   90.00
_cell.angle_gamma   90.00
#
_symmetry.space_group_name_H-M   'P 1'
#
loop_
_entity.id
_entity.type
_entity.pdbx_description
1 polymer ?
#
loop_
_entity_poly.entity_id
_entity_poly.type
_entity_poly.pdbx_seq_one_letter_code
_entity_poly.pdbx_strand_id
1 'polypeptide(L)'
;MYYTTSGAYRKSKMLIDYANIALTFAIGVVFIIILFLRSGSGILFAVEFMLGALVNGLTAAKNFMSDRTVSGVILTVVTLGLLLMAVIAWRVMV
;
A
#
# COMPACT_ATOMS: atom_id res chain seq x y z
N MET A 1 21.83 -25.34 11.23
CA MET A 1 20.72 -25.99 10.50
C MET A 1 19.51 -25.08 10.62
N TYR A 2 19.34 -24.16 9.66
CA TYR A 2 18.12 -23.34 9.53
C TYR A 2 17.01 -24.22 8.91
N TYR A 3 15.75 -23.77 8.99
CA TYR A 3 14.56 -24.37 8.36
C TYR A 3 13.64 -25.20 9.27
N THR A 4 12.77 -24.50 10.00
CA THR A 4 11.36 -24.91 10.14
C THR A 4 10.36 -23.83 9.65
N THR A 5 10.83 -22.63 9.29
CA THR A 5 9.99 -21.49 8.90
C THR A 5 9.77 -21.30 7.38
N SER A 6 10.34 -22.16 6.52
CA SER A 6 10.31 -21.97 5.06
C SER A 6 8.89 -22.00 4.46
N GLY A 7 7.99 -22.81 5.04
CA GLY A 7 6.59 -22.90 4.61
C GLY A 7 5.79 -21.62 4.92
N ALA A 8 5.90 -21.12 6.15
CA ALA A 8 5.19 -19.91 6.59
C ALA A 8 5.67 -18.66 5.85
N TYR A 9 7.00 -18.48 5.73
CA TYR A 9 7.58 -17.35 5.00
C TYR A 9 7.14 -17.29 3.53
N ARG A 10 7.08 -18.46 2.86
CA ARG A 10 6.60 -18.55 1.47
C ARG A 10 5.12 -18.18 1.35
N LYS A 11 4.29 -18.64 2.30
CA LYS A 11 2.86 -18.33 2.35
C LYS A 11 2.59 -16.85 2.62
N SER A 12 3.32 -16.22 3.54
CA SER A 12 3.19 -14.78 3.82
C SER A 12 3.53 -13.92 2.60
N LYS A 13 4.60 -14.25 1.87
CA LYS A 13 4.97 -13.52 0.63
C LYS A 13 3.88 -13.63 -0.44
N MET A 14 3.29 -14.83 -0.60
CA MET A 14 2.21 -15.06 -1.55
C MET A 14 0.92 -14.34 -1.14
N LEU A 15 0.61 -14.29 0.16
CA LEU A 15 -0.53 -13.53 0.67
C LEU A 15 -0.36 -12.03 0.40
N ILE A 16 0.84 -11.49 0.60
CA ILE A 16 1.15 -10.10 0.23
C ILE A 16 0.92 -9.86 -1.26
N ASP A 17 1.30 -10.79 -2.13
CA ASP A 17 1.07 -10.66 -3.56
C ASP A 17 -0.42 -10.60 -3.91
N TYR A 18 -1.24 -11.50 -3.35
CA TYR A 18 -2.68 -11.46 -3.55
C TYR A 18 -3.33 -10.20 -2.97
N ALA A 19 -2.90 -9.78 -1.79
CA ALA A 19 -3.37 -8.53 -1.18
C ALA A 19 -3.03 -7.33 -2.07
N ASN A 20 -1.80 -7.25 -2.60
CA ASN A 20 -1.38 -6.16 -3.48
C ASN A 20 -2.15 -6.15 -4.80
N ILE A 21 -2.47 -7.32 -5.38
CA ILE A 21 -3.32 -7.40 -6.58
C ILE A 21 -4.71 -6.83 -6.29
N ALA A 22 -5.34 -7.26 -5.19
CA ALA A 22 -6.67 -6.79 -4.80
C ALA A 22 -6.67 -5.28 -4.47
N LEU A 23 -5.67 -4.80 -3.73
CA LEU A 23 -5.52 -3.38 -3.39
C LEU A 23 -5.28 -2.52 -4.63
N THR A 24 -4.47 -2.98 -5.58
CA THR A 24 -4.22 -2.26 -6.85
C THR A 24 -5.50 -2.15 -7.68
N PHE A 25 -6.31 -3.20 -7.70
CA PHE A 25 -7.63 -3.13 -8.34
C PHE A 25 -8.56 -2.13 -7.63
N ALA A 26 -8.58 -2.14 -6.29
CA ALA A 26 -9.37 -1.20 -5.49
C ALA A 26 -8.97 0.26 -5.74
N ILE A 27 -7.67 0.56 -5.81
CA ILE A 27 -7.10 1.86 -6.22
C ILE A 27 -7.69 2.29 -7.57
N GLY A 28 -7.62 1.42 -8.59
CA GLY A 28 -8.21 1.70 -9.90
C GLY A 28 -9.70 2.03 -9.84
N VAL A 29 -10.48 1.28 -9.04
CA VAL A 29 -11.91 1.53 -8.86
C VAL A 29 -12.17 2.88 -8.17
N VAL A 30 -11.46 3.17 -7.07
CA VAL A 30 -11.61 4.43 -6.33
C VAL A 30 -11.21 5.62 -7.21
N PHE A 31 -10.13 5.51 -7.98
CA PHE A 31 -9.73 6.52 -8.95
C PHE A 31 -10.83 6.82 -9.98
N ILE A 32 -11.47 5.80 -10.55
CA ILE A 32 -12.60 5.99 -11.46
C ILE A 32 -13.77 6.69 -10.77
N ILE A 33 -14.11 6.29 -9.53
CA ILE A 33 -15.18 6.94 -8.75
C ILE A 33 -14.85 8.43 -8.52
N ILE A 34 -13.60 8.77 -8.19
CA ILE A 34 -13.14 10.15 -8.01
C ILE A 34 -13.38 10.98 -9.29
N LEU A 35 -13.08 10.43 -10.47
CA LEU A 35 -13.30 11.11 -11.74
C LEU A 35 -14.77 11.45 -12.00
N PHE A 36 -15.69 10.56 -11.59
CA PHE A 36 -17.13 10.77 -11.78
C PHE A 36 -17.79 11.62 -10.68
N LEU A 37 -17.30 11.56 -9.44
CA LEU A 37 -17.87 12.28 -8.28
C LEU A 37 -17.28 13.69 -8.09
N ARG A 38 -16.96 14.38 -9.20
CA ARG A 38 -16.16 15.63 -9.31
C ARG A 38 -16.32 16.69 -8.21
N SER A 39 -17.49 16.83 -7.57
CA SER A 39 -17.76 17.86 -6.56
C SER A 39 -17.61 17.42 -5.09
N GLY A 40 -17.43 16.12 -4.79
CA GLY A 40 -17.43 15.59 -3.41
C GLY A 40 -16.37 14.53 -3.12
N SER A 41 -15.38 14.38 -3.99
CA SER A 41 -14.41 13.28 -3.95
C SER A 41 -13.26 13.49 -2.96
N GLY A 42 -13.31 14.54 -2.12
CA GLY A 42 -12.24 14.85 -1.19
C GLY A 42 -11.81 13.61 -0.38
N ILE A 43 -12.71 13.07 0.43
CA ILE A 43 -12.40 11.93 1.30
C ILE A 43 -11.85 10.71 0.52
N LEU A 44 -12.26 10.57 -0.74
CA LEU A 44 -11.80 9.50 -1.62
C LEU A 44 -10.32 9.68 -2.03
N PHE A 45 -9.81 10.90 -2.13
CA PHE A 45 -8.37 11.14 -2.31
C PHE A 45 -7.56 10.70 -1.10
N ALA A 46 -8.04 10.95 0.13
CA ALA A 46 -7.37 10.47 1.33
C ALA A 46 -7.35 8.93 1.38
N VAL A 47 -8.45 8.28 0.97
CA VAL A 47 -8.53 6.82 0.81
C VAL A 47 -7.56 6.32 -0.27
N GLU A 48 -7.48 6.99 -1.41
CA GLU A 48 -6.56 6.64 -2.51
C GLU A 48 -5.09 6.62 -2.04
N PHE A 49 -4.67 7.68 -1.35
CA PHE A 49 -3.32 7.75 -0.78
C PHE A 49 -3.08 6.67 0.29
N MET A 50 -4.08 6.36 1.10
CA MET A 50 -4.00 5.28 2.11
C MET A 50 -3.85 3.90 1.46
N LEU A 51 -4.62 3.62 0.41
CA LEU A 51 -4.50 2.36 -0.35
C LEU A 51 -3.11 2.25 -1.01
N GLY A 52 -2.61 3.33 -1.60
CA GLY A 52 -1.24 3.37 -2.13
C GLY A 52 -0.19 3.13 -1.05
N ALA A 53 -0.36 3.69 0.15
CA ALA A 53 0.52 3.47 1.28
C ALA A 53 0.54 2.00 1.72
N LEU A 54 -0.62 1.34 1.74
CA LEU A 54 -0.75 -0.09 2.06
C LEU A 54 -0.02 -0.97 1.06
N VAL A 55 -0.20 -0.74 -0.25
CA VAL A 55 0.51 -1.50 -1.30
C VAL A 55 2.03 -1.37 -1.15
N ASN A 56 2.52 -0.16 -0.93
CA ASN A 56 3.95 0.08 -0.75
C ASN A 56 4.47 -0.52 0.57
N GLY A 57 3.70 -0.45 1.65
CA GLY A 57 4.08 -0.96 2.96
C GLY A 57 4.15 -2.48 3.00
N LEU A 58 3.17 -3.15 2.39
CA LEU A 58 3.18 -4.60 2.22
C LEU A 58 4.35 -5.04 1.32
N THR A 59 4.62 -4.31 0.24
CA THR A 59 5.77 -4.60 -0.64
C THR A 59 7.11 -4.36 0.08
N ALA A 60 7.21 -3.34 0.94
CA ALA A 60 8.37 -3.10 1.78
C ALA A 60 8.61 -4.28 2.73
N ALA A 61 7.56 -4.72 3.44
CA ALA A 61 7.61 -5.90 4.31
C ALA A 61 8.05 -7.15 3.55
N LYS A 62 7.54 -7.37 2.33
CA LYS A 62 7.97 -8.47 1.45
C LYS A 62 9.45 -8.38 1.06
N ASN A 63 9.96 -7.19 0.80
CA ASN A 63 11.36 -6.97 0.46
C ASN A 63 12.30 -7.18 1.64
N PHE A 64 11.92 -6.74 2.85
CA PHE A 64 12.67 -7.05 4.07
C PHE A 64 12.70 -8.55 4.35
N MET A 65 11.59 -9.26 4.14
CA MET A 65 11.54 -10.73 4.23
C MET A 65 12.37 -11.46 3.15
N SER A 66 12.89 -10.74 2.15
CA SER A 66 13.67 -11.29 1.03
C SER A 66 15.11 -10.78 1.01
N ASP A 67 15.58 -10.21 2.14
CA ASP A 67 16.91 -9.60 2.28
C ASP A 67 17.19 -8.47 1.27
N ARG A 68 16.15 -7.90 0.65
CA ARG A 68 16.23 -6.75 -0.26
C ARG A 68 16.07 -5.46 0.51
N THR A 69 17.03 -5.19 1.40
CA THR A 69 16.96 -4.09 2.38
C THR A 69 16.83 -2.72 1.73
N VAL A 70 17.61 -2.42 0.69
CA VAL A 70 17.56 -1.12 -0.01
C VAL A 70 16.17 -0.87 -0.61
N SER A 71 15.62 -1.83 -1.35
CA SER A 71 14.26 -1.73 -1.90
C SER A 71 13.21 -1.62 -0.80
N GLY A 72 13.39 -2.35 0.31
CA GLY A 72 12.53 -2.25 1.49
C GLY A 72 12.50 -0.83 2.06
N VAL A 73 13.66 -0.23 2.29
CA VAL A 73 13.80 1.14 2.82
C VAL A 73 13.16 2.17 1.90
N ILE A 74 13.41 2.08 0.58
CA ILE A 74 12.82 3.00 -0.41
C ILE A 74 11.29 2.93 -0.31
N LEU A 75 10.72 1.73 -0.31
CA LEU A 75 9.27 1.56 -0.23
C LEU A 75 8.70 2.05 1.11
N THR A 76 9.43 1.88 2.22
CA THR A 76 9.03 2.47 3.51
C THR A 76 8.96 3.99 3.44
N VAL A 77 9.95 4.64 2.83
CA VAL A 77 9.92 6.11 2.63
C VAL A 77 8.71 6.52 1.79
N VAL A 78 8.43 5.80 0.70
CA VAL A 78 7.25 6.04 -0.14
C VAL A 78 5.95 5.88 0.67
N THR A 79 5.84 4.82 1.48
CA THR A 79 4.69 4.60 2.37
C THR A 79 4.49 5.78 3.32
N LEU A 80 5.55 6.29 3.94
CA LEU A 80 5.45 7.45 4.84
C LEU A 80 5.00 8.71 4.11
N GLY A 81 5.53 8.94 2.90
CA GLY A 81 5.10 10.05 2.04
C GLY A 81 3.61 9.95 1.68
N LEU A 82 3.13 8.77 1.32
CA LEU A 82 1.72 8.54 0.99
C LEU A 82 0.81 8.68 2.22
N LEU A 83 1.24 8.22 3.39
CA LEU A 83 0.49 8.44 4.64
C LEU A 83 0.42 9.93 5.00
N LEU A 84 1.50 10.69 4.80
CA LEU A 84 1.49 12.13 4.98
C LEU A 84 0.49 12.80 4.03
N MET A 85 0.50 12.41 2.74
CA MET A 85 -0.46 12.92 1.76
C MET A 85 -1.91 12.54 2.11
N ALA A 86 -2.15 11.34 2.62
CA ALA A 86 -3.46 10.91 3.10
C ALA A 86 -3.96 11.78 4.26
N VAL A 87 -3.08 12.09 5.22
CA VAL A 87 -3.40 12.99 6.34
C VAL A 87 -3.67 14.41 5.85
N ILE A 88 -2.84 14.95 4.96
CA ILE A 88 -3.05 16.30 4.39
C ILE A 88 -4.38 16.36 3.64
N ALA A 89 -4.64 15.39 2.76
CA ALA A 89 -5.91 15.30 2.03
C ALA A 89 -7.08 15.31 3.02
N TRP A 90 -7.06 14.43 4.02
CA TRP A 90 -8.08 14.39 5.07
C TRP A 90 -8.28 15.74 5.77
N ARG A 91 -7.20 16.41 6.16
CA ARG A 91 -7.24 17.70 6.87
C ARG A 91 -7.72 18.87 6.03
N VAL A 92 -7.54 18.83 4.71
CA VAL A 92 -8.06 19.86 3.80
C VAL A 92 -9.59 19.76 3.65
N MET A 93 -10.18 18.62 4.02
CA MET A 93 -11.58 18.30 3.73
C MET A 93 -12.48 18.28 4.97
N VAL A 94 -11.90 18.23 6.16
CA VAL A 94 -12.58 18.37 7.46
C VAL A 94 -12.39 19.79 7.97
#